data_AF-A0A520QKX2-F1
#
_entry.id   AF-A0A520QKX2-F1
#
_cell.length_a   1.000
_cell.length_b   1.000
_cell.length_c   1.000
_cell.angle_alpha   90.00
_cell.angle_beta   90.00
_cell.angle_gamma   90.00
#
_symmetry.space_group_name_H-M   'P 1'
#
loop_
_entity.id
_entity.type
_entity.pdbx_description
1 polymer ?
#
loop_
_entity_poly.entity_id
_entity_poly.type
_entity_poly.pdbx_seq_one_letter_code
_entity_poly.pdbx_strand_id
1 'polypeptide(L)'
;MRTLASLLALTCTGCFATHPLEEGSSGSRLALVAWEPVDGTGVYGEGLFDSELGVRCEYSPGPDQALRCLPWPIVRELFTDGACARPAALIRRGCSERFVSAGHMLSVTASCGSPALRYEARGYRVLGPVDADRFFQVDRSGACVEAASLPTGEPFELEALPDERFVRGEVVVGEREDGERLSYTYIQGEDGSRLQNAYRYDHERGDYCSILGGLSGPMPCLISPWGTAFVGESPCDVSFARKREPRCAAEESDSFVAARQDPDGCVVTEVEVFGAGEAWTAEELGACTPGEGTSYHRLVALPEGHVATLSNEPEGTGRIRRVSGRHPWMAPFESIGMYFDAELDVDCDPRLIGDTLRCVPARMRWTAAFADSACLEPASVEGEVSCSPYRYTEEHGCVWPMPVRVFEVGAEIPEAFERDATGACVRRELRPGTRAHRLEPVPDETFAAFRRLP
;
A
#
# COMPACT_ATOMS: atom_id res chain seq x y z
N MET A 1 -10.83 -54.28 7.59
CA MET A 1 -10.91 -53.93 9.03
C MET A 1 -9.62 -53.19 9.36
N ARG A 2 -9.66 -51.86 9.35
CA ARG A 2 -9.77 -50.99 10.55
C ARG A 2 -8.49 -51.04 11.39
N THR A 3 -7.58 -50.06 11.21
CA THR A 3 -7.28 -48.92 12.12
C THR A 3 -6.16 -49.26 13.10
N LEU A 4 -5.24 -48.42 13.58
CA LEU A 4 -5.01 -46.96 13.73
C LEU A 4 -3.51 -46.92 14.16
N ALA A 5 -2.53 -46.24 13.55
CA ALA A 5 -2.35 -44.80 13.37
C ALA A 5 -2.66 -43.99 14.64
N SER A 6 -1.73 -43.95 15.61
CA SER A 6 -1.66 -42.92 16.67
C SER A 6 -0.37 -43.11 17.48
N LEU A 7 0.48 -42.08 17.50
CA LEU A 7 1.58 -41.77 18.44
C LEU A 7 2.87 -41.39 17.71
N LEU A 8 2.85 -40.22 17.06
CA LEU A 8 4.04 -39.38 16.85
C LEU A 8 3.56 -37.94 16.56
N ALA A 9 2.67 -37.43 17.41
CA ALA A 9 2.50 -36.00 17.58
C ALA A 9 3.59 -35.53 18.54
N LEU A 10 4.81 -35.36 18.01
CA LEU A 10 5.87 -34.62 18.70
C LEU A 10 5.63 -33.14 18.42
N THR A 11 5.30 -32.45 19.51
CA THR A 11 5.34 -31.00 19.70
C THR A 11 6.64 -30.39 19.19
N CYS A 12 6.59 -29.81 18.00
CA CYS A 12 7.60 -28.87 17.49
C CYS A 12 7.08 -27.43 17.69
N THR A 13 6.88 -27.01 18.93
CA THR A 13 6.62 -25.59 19.29
C THR A 13 7.92 -24.77 19.42
N GLY A 14 9.03 -25.22 18.84
CA GLY A 14 10.35 -24.60 19.04
C GLY A 14 11.32 -24.58 17.85
N CYS A 15 10.89 -24.92 16.62
CA CYS A 15 11.78 -24.91 15.45
C CYS A 15 11.68 -23.64 14.57
N PHE A 16 10.87 -22.65 14.95
CA PHE A 16 10.63 -21.46 14.11
C PHE A 16 11.70 -20.37 14.21
N ALA A 17 12.76 -20.56 15.01
CA ALA A 17 13.78 -19.54 15.22
C ALA A 17 14.90 -19.50 14.14
N THR A 18 14.87 -20.36 13.10
CA THR A 18 16.03 -20.52 12.21
C THR A 18 15.74 -20.69 10.72
N HIS A 19 14.49 -20.67 10.27
CA HIS A 19 14.20 -20.69 8.84
C HIS A 19 13.77 -19.30 8.37
N PRO A 20 14.39 -18.75 7.31
CA PRO A 20 13.91 -17.50 6.72
C PRO A 20 12.44 -17.69 6.34
N LEU A 21 11.60 -16.78 6.83
CA LEU A 21 10.23 -16.69 6.36
C LEU A 21 10.29 -16.06 4.97
N GLU A 22 9.30 -16.33 4.15
CA GLU A 22 9.24 -15.74 2.81
C GLU A 22 9.23 -14.20 2.88
N GLU A 23 8.66 -13.67 3.96
CA GLU A 23 8.49 -12.27 4.30
C GLU A 23 9.78 -11.64 4.85
N GLY A 24 10.76 -12.44 5.28
CA GLY A 24 12.05 -11.97 5.76
C GLY A 24 12.66 -12.76 6.93
N SER A 25 13.67 -12.15 7.55
CA SER A 25 14.37 -12.70 8.70
C SER A 25 14.94 -11.60 9.59
N SER A 26 15.00 -11.85 10.90
CA SER A 26 15.69 -10.97 11.86
C SER A 26 17.20 -10.96 11.62
N GLY A 27 17.82 -9.81 11.87
CA GLY A 27 19.27 -9.60 11.91
C GLY A 27 19.80 -9.50 13.33
N SER A 28 21.03 -9.01 13.45
CA SER A 28 21.69 -8.78 14.74
C SER A 28 21.14 -7.58 15.52
N ARG A 29 20.46 -6.63 14.85
CA ARG A 29 19.87 -5.43 15.46
C ARG A 29 18.39 -5.26 15.15
N LEU A 30 18.00 -5.46 13.89
CA LEU A 30 16.64 -5.36 13.41
C LEU A 30 15.94 -6.70 13.56
N ALA A 31 14.86 -6.74 14.34
CA ALA A 31 14.01 -7.90 14.48
C ALA A 31 12.82 -7.81 13.52
N LEU A 32 12.53 -8.89 12.79
CA LEU A 32 11.32 -8.99 11.99
C LEU A 32 10.10 -9.02 12.91
N VAL A 33 9.16 -8.10 12.68
CA VAL A 33 7.83 -8.14 13.30
C VAL A 33 6.93 -8.89 12.34
N ALA A 34 6.58 -10.11 12.71
CA ALA A 34 5.77 -10.98 11.87
C ALA A 34 4.57 -11.54 12.63
N TRP A 35 3.53 -11.87 11.88
CA TRP A 35 2.28 -12.42 12.35
C TRP A 35 1.94 -13.64 11.51
N GLU A 36 1.32 -14.64 12.10
CA GLU A 36 0.82 -15.79 11.35
C GLU A 36 -0.68 -15.94 11.61
N PRO A 37 -1.46 -16.37 10.62
CA PRO A 37 -2.84 -16.76 10.86
C PRO A 37 -2.94 -17.78 12.00
N VAL A 38 -3.98 -17.70 12.84
CA VAL A 38 -4.16 -18.66 13.95
C VAL A 38 -4.32 -20.12 13.45
N ASP A 39 -4.75 -20.29 12.20
CA ASP A 39 -4.86 -21.56 11.48
C ASP A 39 -3.59 -21.98 10.70
N GLY A 40 -2.52 -21.16 10.73
CA GLY A 40 -1.15 -21.53 10.35
C GLY A 40 -0.81 -21.44 8.85
N THR A 41 -1.60 -20.73 8.05
CA THR A 41 -1.44 -20.61 6.59
C THR A 41 -0.63 -19.38 6.18
N GLY A 42 0.69 -19.48 6.32
CA GLY A 42 1.63 -18.44 5.90
C GLY A 42 1.95 -17.41 6.99
N VAL A 43 2.65 -16.35 6.60
CA VAL A 43 3.11 -15.29 7.52
C VAL A 43 2.82 -13.92 6.89
N TYR A 44 2.65 -12.92 7.75
CA TYR A 44 2.59 -11.51 7.40
C TYR A 44 3.76 -10.80 8.08
N GLY A 45 4.69 -10.28 7.27
CA GLY A 45 5.74 -9.37 7.75
C GLY A 45 5.17 -7.96 7.89
N GLU A 46 5.00 -7.49 9.11
CA GLU A 46 4.51 -6.13 9.40
C GLU A 46 5.61 -5.08 9.16
N GLY A 47 6.87 -5.46 9.38
CA GLY A 47 8.02 -4.57 9.27
C GLY A 47 9.16 -5.00 10.18
N LEU A 48 10.03 -4.04 10.56
CA LEU A 48 11.20 -4.29 11.38
C LEU A 48 11.12 -3.49 12.70
N PHE A 49 11.72 -4.05 13.75
CA PHE A 49 11.91 -3.40 15.04
C PHE A 49 13.40 -3.22 15.32
N ASP A 50 13.82 -1.98 15.50
CA ASP A 50 15.19 -1.63 15.86
C ASP A 50 15.38 -1.77 17.37
N SER A 51 16.07 -2.82 17.79
CA SER A 51 16.31 -3.11 19.21
C SER A 51 17.23 -2.09 19.92
N GLU A 52 18.09 -1.37 19.18
CA GLU A 52 18.97 -0.35 19.76
C GLU A 52 18.20 0.94 20.05
N LEU A 53 17.31 1.34 19.14
CA LEU A 53 16.48 2.53 19.31
C LEU A 53 15.18 2.25 20.08
N GLY A 54 14.77 0.99 20.16
CA GLY A 54 13.54 0.55 20.81
C GLY A 54 12.28 1.00 20.07
N VAL A 55 12.33 1.06 18.73
CA VAL A 55 11.24 1.56 17.87
C VAL A 55 11.05 0.69 16.65
N ARG A 56 9.85 0.71 16.07
CA ARG A 56 9.63 0.18 14.72
C ARG A 56 10.32 1.06 13.70
N CYS A 57 10.76 0.45 12.61
CA CYS A 57 11.36 1.17 11.51
C CYS A 57 10.94 0.60 10.16
N GLU A 58 11.04 1.43 9.13
CA GLU A 58 10.78 1.08 7.74
C GLU A 58 11.96 1.55 6.88
N TYR A 59 12.32 0.76 5.87
CA TYR A 59 13.36 1.16 4.94
C TYR A 59 12.89 2.32 4.08
N SER A 60 13.53 3.47 4.24
CA SER A 60 13.25 4.68 3.48
C SER A 60 14.53 5.27 2.89
N PRO A 61 14.47 5.91 1.71
CA PRO A 61 15.61 6.57 1.11
C PRO A 61 16.02 7.81 1.90
N GLY A 62 17.29 7.87 2.29
CA GLY A 62 17.91 9.06 2.87
C GLY A 62 18.21 10.14 1.82
N PRO A 63 18.76 11.30 2.24
CA PRO A 63 19.18 12.37 1.33
C PRO A 63 20.26 11.93 0.33
N ASP A 64 21.10 10.96 0.72
CA ASP A 64 22.10 10.33 -0.14
C ASP A 64 21.55 9.17 -0.98
N GLN A 65 20.23 8.94 -0.93
CA GLN A 65 19.49 7.85 -1.58
C GLN A 65 19.84 6.44 -1.08
N ALA A 66 20.68 6.30 -0.05
CA ALA A 66 20.84 4.99 0.58
C ALA A 66 19.59 4.66 1.41
N LEU A 67 19.09 3.44 1.25
CA LEU A 67 17.99 2.91 2.04
C LEU A 67 18.47 2.68 3.47
N ARG A 68 17.71 3.15 4.44
CA ARG A 68 17.97 2.95 5.87
C ARG A 68 16.69 2.61 6.60
N CYS A 69 16.76 1.76 7.62
CA CYS A 69 15.61 1.52 8.50
C CYS A 69 15.42 2.74 9.40
N LEU A 70 14.52 3.64 8.99
CA LEU A 70 14.26 4.89 9.71
C LEU A 70 13.04 4.72 10.65
N PRO A 71 13.00 5.41 11.81
CA PRO A 71 11.95 5.24 12.81
C PRO A 71 10.55 5.52 12.27
N TRP A 72 9.58 4.67 12.63
CA TRP A 72 8.17 4.95 12.43
C TRP A 72 7.61 5.69 13.67
N PRO A 73 6.68 6.66 13.54
CA PRO A 73 6.00 7.11 12.33
C PRO A 73 6.84 8.01 11.42
N ILE A 74 6.51 7.95 10.13
CA ILE A 74 6.93 8.95 9.15
C ILE A 74 5.96 10.13 9.23
N VAL A 75 6.47 11.28 9.65
CA VAL A 75 5.73 12.54 9.77
C VAL A 75 6.13 13.52 8.67
N ARG A 76 5.29 14.52 8.42
CA ARG A 76 5.65 15.63 7.53
C ARG A 76 6.75 16.45 8.18
N GLU A 77 7.83 16.68 7.46
CA GLU A 77 8.89 17.58 7.91
C GLU A 77 8.42 19.04 7.86
N LEU A 78 8.51 19.71 9.00
CA LEU A 78 8.20 21.12 9.17
C LEU A 78 9.36 21.82 9.86
N PHE A 79 9.33 23.14 9.86
CA PHE A 79 10.37 23.97 10.47
C PHE A 79 9.73 25.15 11.19
N THR A 80 10.36 25.61 12.26
CA THR A 80 9.88 26.79 13.02
C THR A 80 10.49 28.11 12.54
N ASP A 81 11.35 28.07 11.52
CA ASP A 81 12.03 29.23 10.96
C ASP A 81 12.03 29.23 9.43
N GLY A 82 12.07 30.44 8.84
CA GLY A 82 12.03 30.63 7.39
C GLY A 82 13.30 30.24 6.64
N ALA A 83 14.34 29.78 7.32
CA ALA A 83 15.53 29.18 6.69
C ALA A 83 15.48 27.64 6.70
N CYS A 84 14.42 27.04 7.26
CA CYS A 84 14.27 25.59 7.41
C CYS A 84 15.47 24.95 8.13
N ALA A 85 15.94 25.59 9.21
CA ALA A 85 17.10 25.13 9.98
C ALA A 85 16.72 24.48 11.32
N ARG A 86 15.51 24.72 11.82
CA ARG A 86 14.98 24.22 13.09
C ARG A 86 13.82 23.26 12.82
N PRO A 87 14.13 21.97 12.61
CA PRO A 87 13.12 20.99 12.25
C PRO A 87 12.14 20.79 13.41
N ALA A 88 10.89 20.59 13.03
CA ALA A 88 9.77 20.33 13.91
C ALA A 88 8.80 19.36 13.20
N ALA A 89 7.94 18.74 13.99
CA ALA A 89 6.80 18.02 13.46
C ALA A 89 5.58 18.24 14.34
N LEU A 90 4.40 18.14 13.74
CA LEU A 90 3.16 18.02 14.51
C LEU A 90 2.92 16.54 14.74
N ILE A 91 3.03 16.13 15.99
CA ILE A 91 2.86 14.75 16.45
C ILE A 91 1.49 14.64 17.10
N ARG A 92 0.70 13.63 16.74
CA ARG A 92 -0.65 13.48 17.28
C ARG A 92 -0.61 13.27 18.80
N ARG A 93 -1.60 13.85 19.48
CA ARG A 93 -1.75 13.72 20.94
C ARG A 93 -1.91 12.24 21.32
N GLY A 94 -1.16 11.80 22.34
CA GLY A 94 -1.09 10.38 22.73
C GLY A 94 0.06 9.61 22.07
N CYS A 95 0.74 10.20 21.09
CA CYS A 95 1.96 9.65 20.50
C CYS A 95 3.18 10.22 21.21
N SER A 96 3.66 9.52 22.24
CA SER A 96 4.94 9.84 22.89
C SER A 96 6.09 9.14 22.18
N GLU A 97 6.27 9.44 20.90
CA GLU A 97 7.34 8.84 20.11
C GLU A 97 8.67 9.49 20.50
N ARG A 98 9.66 8.67 20.87
CA ARG A 98 11.01 9.15 21.15
C ARG A 98 11.78 9.47 19.87
N PHE A 99 11.41 8.77 18.79
CA PHE A 99 12.03 8.86 17.49
C PHE A 99 10.96 8.85 16.42
N VAL A 100 11.15 9.65 15.38
CA VAL A 100 10.28 9.72 14.21
C VAL A 100 11.15 9.83 12.96
N SER A 101 10.58 9.57 11.79
CA SER A 101 11.18 9.99 10.53
C SER A 101 10.44 11.19 10.00
N ALA A 102 11.15 12.16 9.44
CA ALA A 102 10.51 13.26 8.72
C ALA A 102 11.18 13.42 7.36
N GLY A 103 10.37 13.72 6.34
CA GLY A 103 10.86 13.87 4.99
C GLY A 103 9.98 14.77 4.13
N HIS A 104 10.45 15.02 2.92
CA HIS A 104 9.79 15.85 1.92
C HIS A 104 10.00 15.30 0.51
N MET A 105 9.21 15.83 -0.43
CA MET A 105 9.25 15.45 -1.84
C MET A 105 9.96 16.53 -2.65
N LEU A 106 11.01 16.17 -3.39
CA LEU A 106 11.73 17.06 -4.29
C LEU A 106 11.41 16.74 -5.75
N SER A 107 11.25 17.78 -6.56
CA SER A 107 11.25 17.65 -8.02
C SER A 107 12.68 17.36 -8.45
N VAL A 108 12.86 16.22 -9.07
CA VAL A 108 14.13 15.85 -9.70
C VAL A 108 13.91 15.64 -11.18
N THR A 109 15.00 15.76 -11.93
CA THR A 109 15.01 15.37 -13.33
C THR A 109 15.44 13.91 -13.38
N ALA A 110 14.54 13.02 -13.82
CA ALA A 110 14.90 11.63 -14.08
C ALA A 110 16.03 11.56 -15.13
N SER A 111 16.70 10.40 -15.25
CA SER A 111 17.83 10.17 -16.17
C SER A 111 17.59 10.63 -17.61
N CYS A 112 16.32 10.76 -18.02
CA CYS A 112 15.92 11.15 -19.36
C CYS A 112 15.33 12.59 -19.48
N GLY A 113 15.43 13.44 -18.46
CA GLY A 113 14.94 14.83 -18.54
C GLY A 113 13.50 15.03 -18.06
N SER A 114 12.76 13.96 -17.78
CA SER A 114 11.38 14.02 -17.31
C SER A 114 11.30 14.48 -15.85
N PRO A 115 10.29 15.30 -15.47
CA PRO A 115 10.04 15.61 -14.07
C PRO A 115 9.67 14.32 -13.34
N ALA A 116 10.40 14.03 -12.27
CA ALA A 116 10.10 12.97 -11.32
C ALA A 116 10.04 13.58 -9.92
N LEU A 117 9.45 12.84 -8.99
CA LEU A 117 9.48 13.20 -7.59
C LEU A 117 10.39 12.22 -6.85
N ARG A 118 11.23 12.77 -5.97
CA ARG A 118 12.11 12.01 -5.11
C ARG A 118 11.70 12.27 -3.66
N TYR A 119 11.42 11.19 -2.94
CA TYR A 119 11.22 11.27 -1.50
C TYR A 119 12.57 11.15 -0.81
N GLU A 120 12.79 11.96 0.21
CA GLU A 120 13.95 11.88 1.09
C GLU A 120 13.48 12.04 2.53
N ALA A 121 13.94 11.16 3.42
CA ALA A 121 13.63 11.19 4.84
C ALA A 121 14.88 11.12 5.70
N ARG A 122 14.79 11.66 6.91
CA ARG A 122 15.80 11.56 7.97
C ARG A 122 15.14 11.06 9.25
N GLY A 123 15.91 10.36 10.07
CA GLY A 123 15.48 10.01 11.41
C GLY A 123 15.77 11.14 12.41
N TYR A 124 14.84 11.37 13.31
CA TYR A 124 14.86 12.45 14.30
C TYR A 124 14.61 11.89 15.69
N ARG A 125 15.25 12.50 16.69
CA ARG A 125 14.81 12.40 18.10
C ARG A 125 13.79 13.50 18.36
N VAL A 126 12.70 13.14 19.01
CA VAL A 126 11.70 14.10 19.48
C VAL A 126 12.16 14.71 20.80
N LEU A 127 12.21 16.04 20.86
CA LEU A 127 12.61 16.77 22.06
C LEU A 127 11.38 17.20 22.87
N GLY A 128 11.18 18.50 23.05
CA GLY A 128 10.06 19.07 23.77
C GLY A 128 9.02 19.70 22.84
N PRO A 129 7.84 20.04 23.38
CA PRO A 129 6.88 20.85 22.66
C PRO A 129 7.49 22.21 22.31
N VAL A 130 7.14 22.73 21.13
CA VAL A 130 7.59 24.04 20.67
C VAL A 130 6.41 24.98 20.49
N ASP A 131 6.54 26.21 20.99
CA ASP A 131 5.54 27.25 20.77
C ASP A 131 5.94 28.07 19.54
N ALA A 132 5.20 27.89 18.44
CA ALA A 132 5.46 28.55 17.17
C ALA A 132 4.16 28.91 16.47
N ASP A 133 4.00 30.19 16.12
CA ASP A 133 2.82 30.70 15.41
C ASP A 133 2.86 30.39 13.90
N ARG A 134 4.04 30.07 13.37
CA ARG A 134 4.28 29.86 11.94
C ARG A 134 5.17 28.63 11.74
N PHE A 135 4.84 27.85 10.73
CA PHE A 135 5.62 26.70 10.30
C PHE A 135 6.01 26.85 8.85
N PHE A 136 7.19 26.34 8.52
CA PHE A 136 7.76 26.33 7.19
C PHE A 136 7.98 24.89 6.74
N GLN A 137 8.14 24.69 5.45
CA GLN A 137 8.40 23.41 4.83
C GLN A 137 9.32 23.57 3.62
N VAL A 138 9.96 22.49 3.22
CA VAL A 138 10.64 22.41 1.93
C VAL A 138 9.60 22.06 0.86
N ASP A 139 9.43 22.93 -0.13
CA ASP A 139 8.55 22.65 -1.27
C ASP A 139 9.22 21.75 -2.32
N ARG A 140 8.49 21.41 -3.38
CA ARG A 140 9.01 20.54 -4.45
C ARG A 140 10.18 21.14 -5.22
N SER A 141 10.50 22.42 -5.09
CA SER A 141 11.69 23.02 -5.69
C SER A 141 12.92 22.95 -4.79
N GLY A 142 12.74 22.53 -3.53
CA GLY A 142 13.77 22.61 -2.49
C GLY A 142 13.78 23.94 -1.73
N ALA A 143 12.83 24.85 -2.01
CA ALA A 143 12.76 26.15 -1.34
C ALA A 143 12.04 26.03 0.01
N CYS A 144 12.53 26.77 1.00
CA CYS A 144 11.85 26.93 2.28
C CYS A 144 10.69 27.92 2.14
N VAL A 145 9.46 27.46 2.36
CA VAL A 145 8.24 28.27 2.24
C VAL A 145 7.35 28.08 3.47
N GLU A 146 6.50 29.06 3.76
CA GLU A 146 5.50 28.90 4.83
C GLU A 146 4.51 27.79 4.48
N ALA A 147 4.21 26.92 5.44
CA ALA A 147 3.33 25.78 5.25
C ALA A 147 1.88 26.26 5.05
N ALA A 148 1.32 25.97 3.87
CA ALA A 148 -0.05 26.37 3.52
C ALA A 148 -1.13 25.61 4.34
N SER A 149 -0.77 24.47 4.91
CA SER A 149 -1.64 23.66 5.76
C SER A 149 -0.81 22.90 6.77
N LEU A 150 -1.37 22.65 7.96
CA LEU A 150 -0.74 21.90 9.02
C LEU A 150 -1.46 20.57 9.22
N PRO A 151 -0.72 19.46 9.45
CA PRO A 151 -1.34 18.24 9.92
C PRO A 151 -1.90 18.42 11.34
N THR A 152 -2.78 17.51 11.76
CA THR A 152 -3.28 17.51 13.14
C THR A 152 -2.21 17.01 14.10
N GLY A 153 -1.98 17.73 15.20
CA GLY A 153 -1.03 17.32 16.23
C GLY A 153 -0.57 18.48 17.11
N GLU A 154 0.21 18.14 18.14
CA GLU A 154 0.96 19.10 18.96
C GLU A 154 2.35 19.28 18.34
N PRO A 155 2.87 20.52 18.25
CA PRO A 155 4.18 20.78 17.67
C PRO A 155 5.32 20.39 18.61
N PHE A 156 6.28 19.61 18.12
CA PHE A 156 7.50 19.23 18.83
C PHE A 156 8.74 19.64 18.04
N GLU A 157 9.77 20.06 18.77
CA GLU A 157 11.11 20.24 18.22
C GLU A 157 11.75 18.89 17.92
N LEU A 158 12.48 18.83 16.80
CA LEU A 158 13.19 17.63 16.37
C LEU A 158 14.71 17.86 16.39
N GLU A 159 15.45 16.83 16.76
CA GLU A 159 16.92 16.78 16.63
C GLU A 159 17.28 15.74 15.58
N ALA A 160 17.91 16.17 14.47
CA ALA A 160 18.35 15.27 13.41
C ALA A 160 19.39 14.28 13.96
N LEU A 161 19.16 12.99 13.72
CA LEU A 161 20.13 11.95 14.06
C LEU A 161 21.08 11.73 12.87
N PRO A 162 22.36 11.41 13.13
CA PRO A 162 23.30 11.07 12.07
C PRO A 162 22.92 9.75 11.39
N ASP A 163 23.15 9.68 10.08
CA ASP A 163 22.73 8.58 9.22
C ASP A 163 23.35 7.23 9.64
N GLU A 164 24.55 7.24 10.21
CA GLU A 164 25.25 6.04 10.71
C GLU A 164 24.54 5.41 11.92
N ARG A 165 23.55 6.10 12.51
CA ARG A 165 22.72 5.52 13.58
C ARG A 165 21.73 4.50 13.05
N PHE A 166 21.43 4.49 11.75
CA PHE A 166 20.41 3.62 11.17
C PHE A 166 21.05 2.50 10.36
N VAL A 167 20.46 1.31 10.42
CA VAL A 167 20.92 0.17 9.63
C VAL A 167 20.64 0.44 8.16
N ARG A 168 21.70 0.45 7.35
CA ARG A 168 21.59 0.57 5.89
C ARG A 168 21.09 -0.74 5.30
N GLY A 169 20.29 -0.63 4.25
CA GLY A 169 19.80 -1.76 3.47
C GLY A 169 20.18 -1.65 2.00
N GLU A 170 20.19 -2.81 1.33
CA GLU A 170 20.33 -2.93 -0.12
C GLU A 170 19.23 -3.85 -0.68
N VAL A 171 18.74 -3.54 -1.88
CA VAL A 171 17.80 -4.42 -2.57
C VAL A 171 18.58 -5.58 -3.17
N VAL A 172 18.21 -6.81 -2.81
CA VAL A 172 18.79 -8.05 -3.31
C VAL A 172 17.72 -8.94 -3.92
N VAL A 173 18.14 -9.76 -4.88
CA VAL A 173 17.28 -10.80 -5.46
C VAL A 173 17.32 -12.03 -4.55
N GLY A 174 16.15 -12.58 -4.24
CA GLY A 174 16.00 -13.83 -3.49
C GLY A 174 16.56 -15.03 -4.25
N GLU A 175 16.68 -16.15 -3.56
CA GLU A 175 17.03 -17.40 -4.22
C GLU A 175 15.91 -17.80 -5.18
N ARG A 176 16.30 -18.29 -6.36
CA ARG A 176 15.38 -18.80 -7.36
C ARG A 176 15.02 -20.24 -7.02
N GLU A 177 13.74 -20.52 -6.81
CA GLU A 177 13.28 -21.90 -6.68
C GLU A 177 13.41 -22.64 -8.02
N ASP A 178 13.77 -23.92 -7.96
CA ASP A 178 14.02 -24.73 -9.16
C ASP A 178 12.80 -24.76 -10.08
N GLY A 179 12.96 -24.26 -11.30
CA GLY A 179 11.90 -24.20 -12.31
C GLY A 179 11.05 -22.94 -12.29
N GLU A 180 11.15 -22.09 -11.26
CA GLU A 180 10.42 -20.81 -11.23
C GLU A 180 11.12 -19.76 -12.07
N ARG A 181 10.37 -18.87 -12.75
CA ARG A 181 10.94 -17.73 -13.49
C ARG A 181 11.10 -16.49 -12.61
N LEU A 182 10.22 -16.33 -11.64
CA LEU A 182 10.16 -15.17 -10.77
C LEU A 182 10.82 -15.49 -9.43
N SER A 183 11.42 -14.48 -8.80
CA SER A 183 11.86 -14.57 -7.41
C SER A 183 11.43 -13.35 -6.64
N TYR A 184 11.27 -13.54 -5.32
CA TYR A 184 11.12 -12.43 -4.38
C TYR A 184 12.34 -11.51 -4.45
N THR A 185 12.12 -10.23 -4.17
CA THR A 185 13.22 -9.32 -3.85
C THR A 185 13.13 -8.95 -2.39
N TYR A 186 14.27 -8.62 -1.80
CA TYR A 186 14.39 -8.32 -0.37
C TYR A 186 15.18 -7.04 -0.20
N ILE A 187 14.88 -6.29 0.86
CA ILE A 187 15.82 -5.33 1.41
C ILE A 187 16.65 -6.07 2.46
N GLN A 188 17.94 -6.23 2.20
CA GLN A 188 18.90 -6.85 3.11
C GLN A 188 19.64 -5.78 3.90
N GLY A 189 19.51 -5.83 5.22
CA GLY A 189 20.23 -4.95 6.14
C GLY A 189 21.68 -5.36 6.32
N GLU A 190 22.56 -4.40 6.53
CA GLU A 190 23.97 -4.64 6.91
C GLU A 190 24.11 -5.44 8.22
N ASP A 191 23.06 -5.46 9.04
CA ASP A 191 22.98 -6.24 10.27
C ASP A 191 22.58 -7.71 10.06
N GLY A 192 22.32 -8.12 8.81
CA GLY A 192 21.88 -9.45 8.41
C GLY A 192 20.36 -9.64 8.34
N SER A 193 19.56 -8.62 8.68
CA SER A 193 18.10 -8.68 8.53
C SER A 193 17.68 -8.73 7.06
N ARG A 194 16.51 -9.30 6.79
CA ARG A 194 15.88 -9.27 5.47
C ARG A 194 14.40 -8.94 5.64
N LEU A 195 13.87 -8.09 4.75
CA LEU A 195 12.45 -7.80 4.64
C LEU A 195 12.05 -7.93 3.17
N GLN A 196 10.98 -8.65 2.89
CA GLN A 196 10.44 -8.77 1.53
C GLN A 196 10.09 -7.39 0.96
N ASN A 197 10.48 -7.17 -0.29
CA ASN A 197 10.20 -5.95 -1.03
C ASN A 197 9.02 -6.17 -1.99
N ALA A 198 8.36 -5.09 -2.41
CA ALA A 198 7.14 -5.14 -3.22
C ALA A 198 7.35 -5.65 -4.65
N TYR A 199 8.60 -5.63 -5.14
CA TYR A 199 8.94 -6.05 -6.51
C TYR A 199 9.31 -7.53 -6.58
N ARG A 200 9.10 -8.12 -7.76
CA ARG A 200 9.70 -9.41 -8.13
C ARG A 200 10.87 -9.19 -9.08
N TYR A 201 11.70 -10.21 -9.23
CA TYR A 201 12.74 -10.25 -10.24
C TYR A 201 12.39 -11.31 -11.29
N ASP A 202 12.37 -10.92 -12.56
CA ASP A 202 12.20 -11.82 -13.70
C ASP A 202 13.58 -12.27 -14.19
N HIS A 203 13.94 -13.54 -13.92
CA HIS A 203 15.26 -14.07 -14.28
C HIS A 203 15.49 -14.23 -15.78
N GLU A 204 14.42 -14.39 -16.56
CA GLU A 204 14.55 -14.52 -18.01
C GLU A 204 14.80 -13.16 -18.68
N ARG A 205 14.18 -12.12 -18.14
CA ARG A 205 14.33 -10.74 -18.64
C ARG A 205 15.43 -9.95 -17.93
N GLY A 206 15.91 -10.43 -16.78
CA GLY A 206 17.01 -9.85 -16.02
C GLY A 206 16.68 -8.52 -15.35
N ASP A 207 15.42 -8.31 -14.95
CA ASP A 207 14.99 -7.03 -14.39
C ASP A 207 13.85 -7.17 -13.36
N TYR A 208 13.62 -6.10 -12.61
CA TYR A 208 12.55 -5.97 -11.62
C TYR A 208 11.20 -5.75 -12.29
N CYS A 209 10.19 -6.46 -11.81
CA CYS A 209 8.84 -6.36 -12.30
C CYS A 209 7.83 -6.13 -11.18
N SER A 210 6.80 -5.37 -11.51
CA SER A 210 5.65 -5.14 -10.64
C SER A 210 4.59 -6.19 -10.92
N ILE A 211 3.98 -6.75 -9.88
CA ILE A 211 2.83 -7.64 -10.03
C ILE A 211 1.56 -6.80 -10.20
N LEU A 212 0.79 -7.13 -11.21
CA LEU A 212 -0.55 -6.59 -11.42
C LEU A 212 -1.55 -7.74 -11.24
N GLY A 213 -2.62 -7.51 -10.48
CA GLY A 213 -3.62 -8.53 -10.18
C GLY A 213 -5.04 -8.05 -10.37
N GLY A 214 -5.93 -9.00 -10.62
CA GLY A 214 -7.39 -8.89 -10.51
C GLY A 214 -7.93 -9.80 -9.39
N LEU A 215 -9.24 -9.85 -9.19
CA LEU A 215 -9.86 -10.87 -8.32
C LEU A 215 -9.62 -12.30 -8.80
N SER A 216 -9.44 -12.49 -10.10
CA SER A 216 -9.27 -13.80 -10.73
C SER A 216 -8.20 -13.78 -11.82
N GLY A 217 -7.86 -14.97 -12.31
CA GLY A 217 -6.88 -15.15 -13.37
C GLY A 217 -5.43 -14.95 -12.90
N PRO A 218 -4.45 -15.31 -13.75
CA PRO A 218 -3.04 -15.17 -13.41
C PRO A 218 -2.64 -13.70 -13.21
N MET A 219 -1.71 -13.45 -12.29
CA MET A 219 -1.18 -12.10 -12.03
C MET A 219 0.09 -11.84 -12.86
N PRO A 220 0.07 -10.99 -13.90
CA PRO A 220 1.26 -10.70 -14.69
C PRO A 220 2.30 -9.88 -13.93
N CYS A 221 3.58 -10.19 -14.16
CA CYS A 221 4.73 -9.41 -13.71
C CYS A 221 5.29 -8.56 -14.86
N LEU A 222 5.19 -7.23 -14.72
CA LEU A 222 5.60 -6.30 -15.78
C LEU A 222 6.81 -5.46 -15.37
N ILE A 223 7.81 -5.51 -16.23
CA ILE A 223 8.99 -4.63 -16.16
C ILE A 223 8.58 -3.26 -16.69
N SER A 224 8.92 -2.21 -15.96
CA SER A 224 8.68 -0.83 -16.39
C SER A 224 9.67 -0.44 -17.50
N PRO A 225 9.27 0.40 -18.48
CA PRO A 225 7.98 1.07 -18.56
C PRO A 225 6.89 0.22 -19.24
N TRP A 226 5.68 0.21 -18.69
CA TRP A 226 4.49 -0.37 -19.33
C TRP A 226 3.43 0.71 -19.58
N GLY A 227 2.61 0.52 -20.61
CA GLY A 227 1.56 1.45 -21.04
C GLY A 227 0.16 1.03 -20.62
N THR A 228 -0.84 1.84 -20.97
CA THR A 228 -2.26 1.53 -20.77
C THR A 228 -2.89 1.03 -22.07
N ALA A 229 -3.59 -0.09 -22.00
CA ALA A 229 -4.47 -0.59 -23.05
C ALA A 229 -5.94 -0.34 -22.67
N PHE A 230 -6.75 -0.10 -23.69
CA PHE A 230 -8.20 0.05 -23.59
C PHE A 230 -8.85 -1.07 -24.39
N VAL A 231 -9.67 -1.88 -23.72
CA VAL A 231 -10.37 -3.04 -24.29
C VAL A 231 -11.87 -2.86 -24.08
N GLY A 232 -12.67 -2.88 -25.14
CA GLY A 232 -14.13 -2.70 -25.04
C GLY A 232 -14.58 -1.24 -25.21
N GLU A 233 -15.56 -0.78 -24.42
CA GLU A 233 -16.13 0.60 -24.42
C GLU A 233 -15.04 1.66 -24.19
N SER A 234 -14.35 1.93 -25.27
CA SER A 234 -13.30 2.91 -25.38
C SER A 234 -13.93 4.21 -25.87
N PRO A 235 -13.39 5.38 -25.47
CA PRO A 235 -13.86 6.67 -25.98
C PRO A 235 -13.74 6.80 -27.51
N CYS A 236 -13.05 5.86 -28.17
CA CYS A 236 -12.89 5.80 -29.61
C CYS A 236 -13.72 4.69 -30.31
N ASP A 237 -14.61 3.98 -29.60
CA ASP A 237 -15.34 2.80 -30.11
C ASP A 237 -14.44 1.66 -30.65
N VAL A 238 -13.15 1.69 -30.33
CA VAL A 238 -12.15 0.68 -30.71
C VAL A 238 -11.21 0.36 -29.55
N SER A 239 -10.72 -0.86 -29.48
CA SER A 239 -9.66 -1.24 -28.53
C SER A 239 -8.29 -0.78 -29.01
N PHE A 240 -7.49 -0.20 -28.13
CA PHE A 240 -6.17 0.32 -28.49
C PHE A 240 -5.18 0.35 -27.33
N ALA A 241 -3.90 0.25 -27.65
CA ALA A 241 -2.79 0.59 -26.77
C ALA A 241 -2.50 2.09 -26.92
N ARG A 242 -2.51 2.82 -25.80
CA ARG A 242 -2.10 4.22 -25.79
C ARG A 242 -0.61 4.31 -25.57
N LYS A 243 0.12 4.64 -26.63
CA LYS A 243 1.54 4.94 -26.55
C LYS A 243 1.71 6.44 -26.46
N ARG A 244 2.30 6.91 -25.37
CA ARG A 244 2.75 8.30 -25.30
C ARG A 244 4.17 8.30 -25.84
N GLU A 245 4.44 9.11 -26.86
CA GLU A 245 5.81 9.27 -27.34
C GLU A 245 6.65 9.72 -26.14
N PRO A 246 7.68 8.94 -25.78
CA PRO A 246 8.48 9.29 -24.63
C PRO A 246 9.17 10.62 -24.97
N ARG A 247 9.25 11.54 -24.00
CA ARG A 247 9.93 12.84 -24.17
C ARG A 247 11.45 12.67 -24.43
N CYS A 248 11.95 11.45 -24.36
CA CYS A 248 13.33 11.01 -24.39
C CYS A 248 13.39 9.59 -25.01
N ALA A 249 14.50 9.18 -25.63
CA ALA A 249 14.63 7.85 -26.27
C ALA A 249 14.67 6.65 -25.28
N ALA A 250 14.36 6.88 -24.00
CA ALA A 250 14.29 5.83 -22.99
C ALA A 250 12.95 5.08 -23.14
N GLU A 251 13.07 3.93 -23.81
CA GLU A 251 12.20 2.75 -23.83
C GLU A 251 10.72 3.02 -24.14
N GLU A 252 10.38 2.77 -25.40
CA GLU A 252 9.00 2.54 -25.77
C GLU A 252 8.45 1.35 -24.97
N SER A 253 7.28 1.49 -24.36
CA SER A 253 6.63 0.37 -23.71
C SER A 253 6.27 -0.70 -24.73
N ASP A 254 6.79 -1.91 -24.54
CA ASP A 254 6.45 -3.09 -25.35
C ASP A 254 5.26 -3.87 -24.76
N SER A 255 4.83 -3.51 -23.56
CA SER A 255 3.71 -4.14 -22.85
C SER A 255 2.69 -3.09 -22.39
N PHE A 256 1.42 -3.38 -22.64
CA PHE A 256 0.28 -2.51 -22.33
C PHE A 256 -0.75 -3.27 -21.52
N VAL A 257 -1.21 -2.65 -20.45
CA VAL A 257 -2.09 -3.28 -19.46
C VAL A 257 -3.51 -2.79 -19.65
N ALA A 258 -4.45 -3.73 -19.77
CA ALA A 258 -5.87 -3.46 -19.59
C ALA A 258 -6.35 -4.10 -18.29
N ALA A 259 -7.13 -3.36 -17.52
CA ALA A 259 -7.83 -3.88 -16.36
C ALA A 259 -9.31 -3.97 -16.69
N ARG A 260 -9.89 -5.16 -16.54
CA ARG A 260 -11.33 -5.36 -16.62
C ARG A 260 -11.93 -5.13 -15.25
N GLN A 261 -12.95 -4.28 -15.19
CA GLN A 261 -13.71 -4.05 -13.97
C GLN A 261 -15.00 -4.88 -13.96
N ASP A 262 -15.54 -5.11 -12.77
CA ASP A 262 -16.90 -5.60 -12.60
C ASP A 262 -17.92 -4.58 -13.17
N PRO A 263 -19.20 -4.96 -13.38
CA PRO A 263 -20.20 -4.07 -13.97
C PRO A 263 -20.40 -2.76 -13.20
N ASP A 264 -20.13 -2.77 -11.90
CA ASP A 264 -20.28 -1.64 -11.00
C ASP A 264 -19.02 -0.73 -10.98
N GLY A 265 -17.95 -1.10 -11.68
CA GLY A 265 -16.69 -0.34 -11.75
C GLY A 265 -15.93 -0.31 -10.41
N CYS A 266 -16.24 -1.23 -9.52
CA CYS A 266 -15.83 -1.27 -8.13
C CYS A 266 -14.55 -2.06 -7.90
N VAL A 267 -14.26 -3.05 -8.74
CA VAL A 267 -13.07 -3.89 -8.58
C VAL A 267 -12.53 -4.34 -9.93
N VAL A 268 -11.20 -4.46 -10.02
CA VAL A 268 -10.57 -5.13 -11.15
C VAL A 268 -10.76 -6.63 -11.02
N THR A 269 -11.53 -7.23 -11.93
CA THR A 269 -11.76 -8.67 -11.96
C THR A 269 -10.59 -9.40 -12.59
N GLU A 270 -10.05 -8.87 -13.69
CA GLU A 270 -8.99 -9.50 -14.48
C GLU A 270 -8.03 -8.45 -15.04
N VAL A 271 -6.78 -8.84 -15.22
CA VAL A 271 -5.75 -8.01 -15.87
C VAL A 271 -5.26 -8.74 -17.12
N GLU A 272 -5.28 -8.04 -18.23
CA GLU A 272 -4.78 -8.54 -19.52
C GLU A 272 -3.58 -7.71 -19.98
N VAL A 273 -2.63 -8.36 -20.65
CA VAL A 273 -1.44 -7.70 -21.17
C VAL A 273 -1.33 -7.91 -22.68
N PHE A 274 -1.10 -6.82 -23.39
CA PHE A 274 -1.01 -6.76 -24.84
C PHE A 274 0.31 -6.15 -25.28
N GLY A 275 0.72 -6.47 -26.50
CA GLY A 275 1.71 -5.70 -27.25
C GLY A 275 1.06 -4.58 -28.04
N ALA A 276 1.88 -3.64 -28.53
CA ALA A 276 1.45 -2.67 -29.53
C ALA A 276 1.72 -3.20 -30.95
N GLY A 277 0.66 -3.34 -31.73
CA GLY A 277 0.73 -3.60 -33.16
C GLY A 277 0.80 -2.33 -33.99
N GLU A 278 0.24 -2.39 -35.20
CA GLU A 278 0.20 -1.27 -36.12
C GLU A 278 -0.56 -0.07 -35.54
N ALA A 279 -0.05 1.13 -35.78
CA ALA A 279 -0.71 2.37 -35.39
C ALA A 279 -2.07 2.51 -36.08
N TRP A 280 -3.07 2.98 -35.34
CA TRP A 280 -4.35 3.40 -35.89
C TRP A 280 -4.18 4.68 -36.71
N THR A 281 -4.86 4.76 -37.84
CA THR A 281 -4.93 5.99 -38.63
C THR A 281 -6.00 6.94 -38.08
N ALA A 282 -5.88 8.24 -38.37
CA ALA A 282 -6.87 9.23 -37.94
C ALA A 282 -8.27 8.96 -38.51
N GLU A 283 -8.36 8.37 -39.70
CA GLU A 283 -9.64 7.98 -40.33
C GLU A 283 -10.31 6.83 -39.55
N GLU A 284 -9.53 5.84 -39.13
CA GLU A 284 -10.04 4.67 -38.40
C GLU A 284 -10.46 4.98 -36.96
N LEU A 285 -9.84 5.98 -36.33
CA LEU A 285 -10.22 6.42 -34.98
C LEU A 285 -11.48 7.29 -34.96
N GLY A 286 -12.00 7.69 -36.13
CA GLY A 286 -13.18 8.53 -36.25
C GLY A 286 -13.03 9.86 -35.51
N ALA A 287 -13.90 10.10 -34.52
CA ALA A 287 -13.87 11.33 -33.71
C ALA A 287 -12.70 11.38 -32.71
N CYS A 288 -12.03 10.26 -32.46
CA CYS A 288 -10.99 10.14 -31.46
C CYS A 288 -9.63 10.55 -32.06
N THR A 289 -9.23 11.81 -31.90
CA THR A 289 -7.89 12.23 -32.34
C THR A 289 -6.89 12.08 -31.19
N PRO A 290 -5.73 11.42 -31.40
CA PRO A 290 -4.69 11.39 -30.39
C PRO A 290 -4.25 12.82 -30.02
N GLY A 291 -4.00 13.05 -28.73
CA GLY A 291 -3.37 14.29 -28.30
C GLY A 291 -1.93 14.41 -28.84
N GLU A 292 -1.37 15.62 -28.81
CA GLU A 292 0.02 15.86 -29.19
C GLU A 292 0.99 14.92 -28.44
N GLY A 293 1.91 14.27 -29.17
CA GLY A 293 2.87 13.30 -28.61
C GLY A 293 2.23 11.99 -28.12
N THR A 294 1.08 11.60 -28.66
CA THR A 294 0.40 10.34 -28.37
C THR A 294 0.05 9.63 -29.67
N SER A 295 0.29 8.32 -29.73
CA SER A 295 -0.18 7.44 -30.79
C SER A 295 -1.04 6.32 -30.20
N TYR A 296 -2.05 5.90 -30.96
CA TYR A 296 -2.89 4.76 -30.61
C TYR A 296 -2.52 3.58 -31.50
N HIS A 297 -2.32 2.42 -30.91
CA HIS A 297 -1.91 1.21 -31.62
C HIS A 297 -2.95 0.11 -31.45
N ARG A 298 -3.07 -0.76 -32.44
CA ARG A 298 -3.86 -1.98 -32.31
C ARG A 298 -3.27 -2.87 -31.22
N LEU A 299 -4.14 -3.51 -30.44
CA LEU A 299 -3.71 -4.50 -29.46
C LEU A 299 -3.32 -5.79 -30.18
N VAL A 300 -2.16 -6.36 -29.83
CA VAL A 300 -1.74 -7.68 -30.29
C VAL A 300 -1.47 -8.59 -29.11
N ALA A 301 -1.74 -9.87 -29.27
CA ALA A 301 -1.36 -10.87 -28.28
C ALA A 301 0.17 -10.93 -28.19
N LEU A 302 0.69 -10.98 -26.97
CA LEU A 302 2.11 -11.23 -26.73
C LEU A 302 2.40 -12.73 -26.91
N PRO A 303 3.62 -13.10 -27.34
CA PRO A 303 4.04 -14.50 -27.37
C PRO A 303 3.86 -15.17 -26.00
N GLU A 304 3.53 -16.47 -26.02
CA GLU A 304 3.50 -17.27 -24.79
C GLU A 304 4.86 -17.18 -24.08
N GLY A 305 4.83 -16.99 -22.76
CA GLY A 305 6.04 -16.78 -21.97
C GLY A 305 6.69 -15.41 -22.17
N HIS A 306 6.10 -14.43 -22.87
CA HIS A 306 6.67 -13.08 -22.90
C HIS A 306 6.61 -12.42 -21.51
N VAL A 307 5.46 -12.57 -20.84
CA VAL A 307 5.17 -12.04 -19.50
C VAL A 307 5.12 -13.19 -18.51
N ALA A 308 5.94 -13.12 -17.46
CA ALA A 308 5.84 -14.07 -16.35
C ALA A 308 4.55 -13.83 -15.57
N THR A 309 3.94 -14.89 -15.05
CA THR A 309 2.73 -14.80 -14.24
C THR A 309 2.90 -15.51 -12.91
N LEU A 310 2.19 -15.03 -11.89
CA LEU A 310 1.98 -15.71 -10.61
C LEU A 310 0.56 -16.27 -10.53
N SER A 311 0.40 -17.33 -9.76
CA SER A 311 -0.92 -17.82 -9.37
C SER A 311 -1.64 -16.77 -8.52
N ASN A 312 -2.94 -16.62 -8.75
CA ASN A 312 -3.81 -15.76 -7.95
C ASN A 312 -4.73 -16.57 -7.03
N GLU A 313 -4.46 -17.88 -6.93
CA GLU A 313 -5.25 -18.80 -6.11
C GLU A 313 -4.82 -18.72 -4.64
N PRO A 314 -5.77 -18.66 -3.70
CA PRO A 314 -5.45 -18.74 -2.29
C PRO A 314 -4.85 -20.10 -1.90
N GLU A 315 -3.76 -20.07 -1.16
CA GLU A 315 -3.01 -21.23 -0.73
C GLU A 315 -3.43 -21.70 0.68
N GLY A 316 -3.37 -23.02 0.86
CA GLY A 316 -3.70 -23.67 2.12
C GLY A 316 -5.20 -23.97 2.29
N THR A 317 -5.53 -24.60 3.42
CA THR A 317 -6.90 -25.05 3.74
C THR A 317 -7.52 -24.32 4.93
N GLY A 318 -6.80 -23.36 5.50
CA GLY A 318 -7.27 -22.52 6.59
C GLY A 318 -8.46 -21.65 6.18
N ARG A 319 -9.02 -20.95 7.17
CA ARG A 319 -9.92 -19.84 6.96
C ARG A 319 -9.19 -18.68 6.31
N ILE A 320 -8.06 -18.24 6.88
CA ILE A 320 -7.20 -17.27 6.20
C ILE A 320 -6.37 -18.05 5.20
N ARG A 321 -6.32 -17.61 3.95
CA ARG A 321 -5.52 -18.22 2.89
C ARG A 321 -4.70 -17.15 2.23
N ARG A 322 -3.40 -17.38 2.13
CA ARG A 322 -2.49 -16.43 1.51
C ARG A 322 -2.63 -16.49 -0.01
N VAL A 323 -2.54 -15.35 -0.70
CA VAL A 323 -2.36 -15.34 -2.15
C VAL A 323 -0.94 -14.89 -2.46
N SER A 324 -0.09 -15.84 -2.86
CA SER A 324 1.33 -15.59 -3.06
C SER A 324 1.60 -14.51 -4.10
N GLY A 325 2.45 -13.56 -3.75
CA GLY A 325 2.79 -12.43 -4.62
C GLY A 325 1.81 -11.26 -4.60
N ARG A 326 0.69 -11.35 -3.89
CA ARG A 326 -0.08 -10.15 -3.55
C ARG A 326 0.65 -9.34 -2.48
N HIS A 327 0.71 -8.02 -2.68
CA HIS A 327 1.37 -7.08 -1.79
C HIS A 327 0.49 -5.83 -1.61
N PRO A 328 0.47 -5.17 -0.44
CA PRO A 328 -0.34 -3.96 -0.20
C PRO A 328 0.05 -2.77 -1.09
N TRP A 329 1.20 -2.87 -1.78
CA TRP A 329 1.74 -1.85 -2.69
C TRP A 329 1.69 -2.29 -4.16
N MET A 330 0.90 -3.32 -4.51
CA MET A 330 0.68 -3.68 -5.91
C MET A 330 0.22 -2.46 -6.70
N ALA A 331 0.71 -2.35 -7.94
CA ALA A 331 0.43 -1.24 -8.85
C ALA A 331 -1.11 -1.03 -9.01
N PRO A 332 -1.56 0.19 -9.38
CA PRO A 332 -2.57 1.02 -8.70
C PRO A 332 -4.04 0.57 -8.79
N PHE A 333 -4.31 -0.73 -8.87
CA PHE A 333 -5.65 -1.29 -8.84
C PHE A 333 -6.06 -1.56 -7.39
N GLU A 334 -6.24 -0.47 -6.65
CA GLU A 334 -6.65 -0.42 -5.24
C GLU A 334 -7.96 -1.20 -5.02
N SER A 335 -7.92 -2.50 -4.69
CA SER A 335 -9.10 -3.25 -4.19
C SER A 335 -8.88 -4.75 -3.90
N ILE A 336 -7.65 -5.27 -3.98
CA ILE A 336 -7.41 -6.71 -3.83
C ILE A 336 -6.54 -6.95 -2.59
N GLY A 337 -7.01 -7.80 -1.69
CA GLY A 337 -6.35 -8.12 -0.43
C GLY A 337 -5.21 -9.12 -0.58
N MET A 338 -4.24 -9.07 0.34
CA MET A 338 -3.13 -10.03 0.40
C MET A 338 -3.55 -11.47 0.73
N TYR A 339 -4.66 -11.59 1.45
CA TYR A 339 -5.22 -12.86 1.91
C TYR A 339 -6.67 -12.98 1.46
N PHE A 340 -7.20 -14.18 1.61
CA PHE A 340 -8.58 -14.52 1.37
C PHE A 340 -9.17 -15.14 2.66
N ASP A 341 -10.28 -14.59 3.15
CA ASP A 341 -11.05 -15.18 4.24
C ASP A 341 -12.12 -16.10 3.65
N ALA A 342 -11.89 -17.41 3.77
CA ALA A 342 -12.74 -18.44 3.19
C ALA A 342 -14.09 -18.62 3.89
N GLU A 343 -14.27 -18.09 5.10
CA GLU A 343 -15.58 -18.12 5.77
C GLU A 343 -16.45 -16.95 5.30
N LEU A 344 -15.83 -15.79 5.07
CA LEU A 344 -16.50 -14.59 4.58
C LEU A 344 -16.58 -14.52 3.04
N ASP A 345 -15.81 -15.34 2.32
CA ASP A 345 -15.69 -15.37 0.85
C ASP A 345 -15.23 -14.02 0.27
N VAL A 346 -14.21 -13.41 0.91
CA VAL A 346 -13.69 -12.09 0.53
C VAL A 346 -12.17 -12.02 0.62
N ASP A 347 -11.58 -11.21 -0.26
CA ASP A 347 -10.22 -10.74 -0.08
C ASP A 347 -10.11 -9.83 1.14
N CYS A 348 -9.06 -10.03 1.94
CA CYS A 348 -8.81 -9.30 3.16
C CYS A 348 -7.35 -8.86 3.30
N ASP A 349 -7.16 -7.77 4.02
CA ASP A 349 -5.85 -7.26 4.43
C ASP A 349 -5.70 -7.34 5.95
N PRO A 350 -4.49 -7.59 6.47
CA PRO A 350 -4.24 -7.54 7.89
C PRO A 350 -4.41 -6.10 8.42
N ARG A 351 -5.35 -5.90 9.32
CA ARG A 351 -5.55 -4.62 10.03
C ARG A 351 -5.68 -4.86 11.52
N LEU A 352 -5.23 -3.89 12.30
CA LEU A 352 -5.33 -3.96 13.75
C LEU A 352 -6.77 -3.63 14.16
N ILE A 353 -7.43 -4.53 14.89
CA ILE A 353 -8.72 -4.27 15.54
C ILE A 353 -8.49 -4.44 17.04
N GLY A 354 -8.59 -3.33 17.78
CA GLY A 354 -8.08 -3.25 19.15
C GLY A 354 -6.56 -3.45 19.18
N ASP A 355 -6.09 -4.55 19.77
CA ASP A 355 -4.69 -4.94 19.88
C ASP A 355 -4.32 -6.16 19.03
N THR A 356 -5.28 -6.70 18.28
CA THR A 356 -5.15 -7.95 17.54
C THR A 356 -5.18 -7.68 16.05
N LEU A 357 -4.18 -8.19 15.32
CA LEU A 357 -4.18 -8.12 13.86
C LEU A 357 -5.22 -9.13 13.33
N ARG A 358 -6.11 -8.69 12.45
CA ARG A 358 -7.19 -9.49 11.88
C ARG A 358 -7.27 -9.34 10.37
N CYS A 359 -7.79 -10.35 9.69
CA CYS A 359 -8.04 -10.30 8.25
C CYS A 359 -9.36 -9.58 8.00
N VAL A 360 -9.26 -8.30 7.67
CA VAL A 360 -10.42 -7.44 7.46
C VAL A 360 -10.62 -7.23 5.95
N PRO A 361 -11.85 -7.25 5.43
CA PRO A 361 -12.10 -7.08 4.00
C PRO A 361 -11.26 -5.95 3.40
N ALA A 362 -10.52 -6.23 2.32
CA ALA A 362 -9.60 -5.25 1.74
C ALA A 362 -10.37 -4.06 1.13
N ARG A 363 -11.54 -4.38 0.56
CA ARG A 363 -12.49 -3.42 0.02
C ARG A 363 -13.34 -2.83 1.13
N MET A 364 -12.79 -1.91 1.91
CA MET A 364 -13.58 -1.07 2.81
C MET A 364 -13.39 0.40 2.49
N ARG A 365 -14.43 1.19 2.72
CA ARG A 365 -14.33 2.65 2.62
C ARG A 365 -14.20 3.27 4.01
N TRP A 366 -13.25 4.19 4.11
CA TRP A 366 -13.17 5.08 5.26
C TRP A 366 -14.42 5.97 5.31
N THR A 367 -14.91 6.27 6.51
CA THR A 367 -16.02 7.19 6.71
C THR A 367 -15.75 8.20 7.83
N ALA A 368 -16.28 9.41 7.66
CA ALA A 368 -16.29 10.46 8.67
C ALA A 368 -17.66 11.14 8.78
N ALA A 369 -18.70 10.53 8.22
CA ALA A 369 -20.07 11.00 8.39
C ALA A 369 -20.67 10.44 9.70
N PHE A 370 -21.65 11.14 10.24
CA PHE A 370 -22.35 10.78 11.46
C PHE A 370 -23.86 10.74 11.25
N ALA A 371 -24.55 9.87 12.00
CA ALA A 371 -25.99 9.70 11.94
C ALA A 371 -26.75 10.69 12.83
N ASP A 372 -26.05 11.39 13.73
CA ASP A 372 -26.63 12.30 14.71
C ASP A 372 -25.93 13.66 14.76
N SER A 373 -26.66 14.65 15.27
CA SER A 373 -26.22 16.04 15.38
C SER A 373 -25.20 16.32 16.48
N ALA A 374 -24.86 15.33 17.31
CA ALA A 374 -23.73 15.38 18.24
C ALA A 374 -22.46 14.74 17.65
N CYS A 375 -22.52 14.16 16.44
CA CYS A 375 -21.43 13.49 15.75
C CYS A 375 -20.80 12.38 16.61
N LEU A 376 -21.64 11.45 17.08
CA LEU A 376 -21.26 10.33 17.95
C LEU A 376 -21.47 8.96 17.29
N GLU A 377 -22.57 8.79 16.56
CA GLU A 377 -22.94 7.59 15.81
C GLU A 377 -22.38 7.70 14.39
N PRO A 378 -21.57 6.74 13.92
CA PRO A 378 -21.04 6.76 12.57
C PRO A 378 -22.14 6.51 11.53
N ALA A 379 -21.98 7.14 10.36
CA ALA A 379 -22.81 6.94 9.19
C ALA A 379 -21.93 6.78 7.95
N SER A 380 -22.53 6.31 6.85
CA SER A 380 -21.93 6.28 5.52
C SER A 380 -22.76 7.15 4.59
N VAL A 381 -22.10 7.83 3.65
CA VAL A 381 -22.77 8.56 2.56
C VAL A 381 -22.28 7.98 1.24
N GLU A 382 -23.21 7.43 0.47
CA GLU A 382 -22.92 6.58 -0.69
C GLU A 382 -23.61 7.11 -1.92
N GLY A 383 -22.98 6.91 -3.09
CA GLY A 383 -23.65 7.13 -4.37
C GLY A 383 -24.58 5.96 -4.72
N GLU A 384 -25.08 5.94 -5.94
CA GLU A 384 -25.96 4.87 -6.44
C GLU A 384 -25.29 3.49 -6.42
N VAL A 385 -23.97 3.44 -6.52
CA VAL A 385 -23.16 2.21 -6.50
C VAL A 385 -22.36 2.13 -5.19
N SER A 386 -22.54 1.03 -4.45
CA SER A 386 -21.78 0.73 -3.24
C SER A 386 -20.82 -0.44 -3.48
N CYS A 387 -19.52 -0.13 -3.53
CA CYS A 387 -18.48 -1.11 -3.83
C CYS A 387 -18.10 -2.03 -2.67
N SER A 388 -18.73 -1.86 -1.51
CA SER A 388 -18.46 -2.67 -0.32
C SER A 388 -19.59 -2.51 0.69
N PRO A 389 -19.99 -3.60 1.38
CA PRO A 389 -20.90 -3.52 2.52
C PRO A 389 -20.20 -3.05 3.81
N TYR A 390 -18.87 -2.98 3.83
CA TYR A 390 -18.10 -2.66 5.02
C TYR A 390 -17.48 -1.26 4.97
N ARG A 391 -17.56 -0.55 6.10
CA ARG A 391 -16.87 0.71 6.35
C ARG A 391 -15.89 0.55 7.49
N TYR A 392 -14.91 1.44 7.55
CA TYR A 392 -14.07 1.54 8.72
C TYR A 392 -13.89 2.99 9.15
N THR A 393 -13.63 3.16 10.44
CA THR A 393 -13.05 4.37 10.98
C THR A 393 -11.70 4.02 11.57
N GLU A 394 -10.73 4.91 11.39
CA GLU A 394 -9.45 4.78 12.06
C GLU A 394 -9.63 5.17 13.53
N GLU A 395 -9.23 4.28 14.41
CA GLU A 395 -9.06 4.63 15.80
C GLU A 395 -7.80 5.47 15.95
N HIS A 396 -7.85 6.41 16.89
CA HIS A 396 -6.73 7.30 17.12
C HIS A 396 -5.64 6.50 17.84
N GLY A 397 -4.46 6.40 17.24
CA GLY A 397 -3.35 5.64 17.80
C GLY A 397 -2.03 5.94 17.10
N CYS A 398 -0.95 5.45 17.72
CA CYS A 398 0.45 5.64 17.32
C CYS A 398 1.08 4.29 17.01
N VAL A 399 0.24 3.34 16.60
CA VAL A 399 0.63 1.99 16.28
C VAL A 399 0.36 1.84 14.79
N TRP A 400 1.34 1.32 14.06
CA TRP A 400 1.11 0.79 12.73
C TRP A 400 0.88 -0.72 12.80
N PRO A 401 0.02 -1.31 11.97
CA PRO A 401 -1.08 -0.62 11.29
C PRO A 401 -2.01 0.08 12.31
N MET A 402 -2.60 1.22 11.92
CA MET A 402 -3.51 1.95 12.80
C MET A 402 -4.70 1.06 13.20
N PRO A 403 -5.10 1.03 14.47
CA PRO A 403 -6.30 0.30 14.86
C PRO A 403 -7.51 0.88 14.12
N VAL A 404 -8.42 0.00 13.70
CA VAL A 404 -9.64 0.37 13.02
C VAL A 404 -10.85 -0.20 13.73
N ARG A 405 -11.97 0.52 13.66
CA ARG A 405 -13.30 -0.03 13.92
C ARG A 405 -14.00 -0.31 12.61
N VAL A 406 -14.59 -1.49 12.49
CA VAL A 406 -15.27 -1.95 11.29
C VAL A 406 -16.77 -1.92 11.51
N PHE A 407 -17.47 -1.49 10.47
CA PHE A 407 -18.91 -1.35 10.46
C PHE A 407 -19.50 -1.96 9.20
N GLU A 408 -20.73 -2.44 9.30
CA GLU A 408 -21.56 -2.80 8.15
C GLU A 408 -22.51 -1.65 7.81
N VAL A 409 -22.82 -1.49 6.54
CA VAL A 409 -23.81 -0.52 6.05
C VAL A 409 -25.21 -1.00 6.42
N GLY A 410 -25.84 -0.30 7.37
CA GLY A 410 -27.18 -0.58 7.84
C GLY A 410 -28.27 0.21 7.11
N ALA A 411 -29.36 0.48 7.86
CA ALA A 411 -30.54 1.15 7.31
C ALA A 411 -30.25 2.57 6.78
N GLU A 412 -30.95 2.94 5.69
CA GLU A 412 -30.95 4.31 5.15
C GLU A 412 -31.51 5.30 6.19
N ILE A 413 -30.87 6.45 6.32
CA ILE A 413 -31.23 7.54 7.22
C ILE A 413 -31.49 8.83 6.43
N PRO A 414 -32.42 9.69 6.89
CA PRO A 414 -32.81 10.87 6.13
C PRO A 414 -31.76 11.99 6.12
N GLU A 415 -30.84 11.98 7.08
CA GLU A 415 -29.86 13.04 7.30
C GLU A 415 -28.50 12.45 7.70
N ALA A 416 -27.43 13.12 7.32
CA ALA A 416 -26.07 12.85 7.79
C ALA A 416 -25.45 14.15 8.31
N PHE A 417 -24.46 13.99 9.17
CA PHE A 417 -23.73 15.09 9.79
C PHE A 417 -22.22 14.91 9.56
N GLU A 418 -21.49 16.00 9.62
CA GLU A 418 -20.02 16.00 9.56
C GLU A 418 -19.46 17.06 10.52
N ARG A 419 -18.18 16.91 10.87
CA ARG A 419 -17.47 17.92 11.64
C ARG A 419 -16.89 18.95 10.69
N ASP A 420 -17.22 20.23 10.91
CA ASP A 420 -16.62 21.33 10.14
C ASP A 420 -15.16 21.60 10.58
N ALA A 421 -14.53 22.61 9.95
CA ALA A 421 -13.15 22.98 10.25
C ALA A 421 -12.94 23.47 11.70
N THR A 422 -14.00 23.88 12.40
CA THR A 422 -13.97 24.28 13.82
C THR A 422 -14.22 23.09 14.77
N GLY A 423 -14.53 21.92 14.21
CA GLY A 423 -14.90 20.71 14.94
C GLY A 423 -16.38 20.67 15.36
N ALA A 424 -17.19 21.65 14.95
CA ALA A 424 -18.62 21.67 15.23
C ALA A 424 -19.34 20.64 14.35
N CYS A 425 -20.32 19.94 14.93
CA CYS A 425 -21.15 19.00 14.19
C CYS A 425 -22.22 19.76 13.40
N VAL A 426 -22.15 19.68 12.08
CA VAL A 426 -23.05 20.37 11.15
C VAL A 426 -23.74 19.37 10.23
N ARG A 427 -24.93 19.72 9.76
CA ARG A 427 -25.64 18.89 8.78
C ARG A 427 -24.84 18.85 7.48
N ARG A 428 -24.61 17.64 6.97
CA ARG A 428 -23.96 17.41 5.68
C ARG A 428 -24.97 17.56 4.56
N GLU A 429 -24.61 18.31 3.53
CA GLU A 429 -25.42 18.42 2.31
C GLU A 429 -25.21 17.18 1.44
N LEU A 430 -26.29 16.43 1.20
CA LEU A 430 -26.26 15.26 0.33
C LEU A 430 -26.39 15.69 -1.13
N ARG A 431 -25.46 15.22 -1.97
CA ARG A 431 -25.54 15.47 -3.41
C ARG A 431 -26.70 14.65 -4.02
N PRO A 432 -27.32 15.12 -5.12
CA PRO A 432 -28.27 14.29 -5.87
C PRO A 432 -27.66 12.92 -6.20
N GLY A 433 -28.45 11.85 -6.02
CA GLY A 433 -27.99 10.47 -6.22
C GLY A 433 -27.18 9.89 -5.05
N THR A 434 -27.05 10.60 -3.93
CA THR A 434 -26.43 10.06 -2.72
C THR A 434 -27.44 9.74 -1.63
N ARG A 435 -27.17 8.68 -0.87
CA ARG A 435 -27.97 8.22 0.27
C ARG A 435 -27.09 8.15 1.51
N ALA A 436 -27.67 8.43 2.66
CA ALA A 436 -27.01 8.28 3.94
C ALA A 436 -27.50 6.98 4.60
N HIS A 437 -26.59 6.25 5.24
CA HIS A 437 -26.88 5.01 5.93
C HIS A 437 -26.28 5.05 7.34
N ARG A 438 -27.00 4.53 8.33
CA ARG A 438 -26.42 4.28 9.64
C ARG A 438 -25.40 3.14 9.52
N LEU A 439 -24.34 3.22 10.31
CA LEU A 439 -23.34 2.17 10.41
C LEU A 439 -23.52 1.32 11.66
N GLU A 440 -23.49 0.01 11.46
CA GLU A 440 -23.68 -0.98 12.52
C GLU A 440 -22.32 -1.61 12.86
N PRO A 441 -21.89 -1.58 14.13
CA PRO A 441 -20.59 -2.13 14.51
C PRO A 441 -20.56 -3.64 14.26
N VAL A 442 -19.50 -4.09 13.58
CA VAL A 442 -19.27 -5.52 13.35
C VAL A 442 -18.46 -6.06 14.53
N PRO A 443 -18.87 -7.17 15.17
CA PRO A 443 -18.10 -7.78 16.25
C PRO A 443 -16.69 -8.18 15.76
N ASP A 444 -15.65 -7.89 16.54
CA ASP A 444 -14.24 -8.12 16.18
C ASP A 444 -13.96 -9.59 15.82
N GLU A 445 -14.62 -10.54 16.50
CA GLU A 445 -14.54 -11.97 16.27
C GLU A 445 -15.08 -12.42 14.90
N THR A 446 -15.80 -11.55 14.21
CA THR A 446 -16.24 -11.78 12.83
C THR A 446 -15.04 -11.95 11.91
N PHE A 447 -13.90 -11.31 12.20
CA PHE A 447 -12.69 -11.35 11.37
C PHE A 447 -11.66 -12.32 11.95
N ALA A 448 -11.10 -13.18 11.10
CA ALA A 448 -10.09 -14.14 11.52
C ALA A 448 -8.84 -13.44 12.06
N ALA A 449 -8.30 -13.93 13.17
CA ALA A 449 -7.15 -13.33 13.84
C ALA A 449 -5.82 -13.91 13.38
N PHE A 450 -4.79 -13.08 13.47
CA PHE A 450 -3.40 -13.48 13.42
C PHE A 450 -2.83 -13.52 14.84
N ARG A 451 -1.84 -14.39 15.07
CA ARG A 451 -1.01 -14.39 16.26
C ARG A 451 0.35 -13.81 15.93
N ARG A 452 0.89 -12.98 16.83
CA ARG A 452 2.23 -12.42 16.67
C ARG A 452 3.28 -13.52 16.88
N LEU A 453 4.28 -13.56 16.00
CA LEU A 453 5.45 -14.40 16.17
C LEU A 453 6.39 -13.81 17.24
N PRO A 454 7.04 -14.65 18.04
CA PRO A 454 7.88 -14.23 19.16
C PRO A 454 9.14 -13.48 18.75
#